data_AF-A0A925LRZ1-F1
#
_entry.id   AF-A0A925LRZ1-F1
#
_cell.length_a   1.000
_cell.length_b   1.000
_cell.length_c   1.000
_cell.angle_alpha   90.00
_cell.angle_beta   90.00
_cell.angle_gamma   90.00
#
_symmetry.space_group_name_H-M   'P 1'
#
loop_
_entity.id
_entity.type
_entity.pdbx_description
1 polymer ?
#
loop_
_entity_poly.entity_id
_entity_poly.type
_entity_poly.pdbx_seq_one_letter_code
_entity_poly.pdbx_strand_id
1 'polypeptide(L)'
;MEFLEKVGDFFEVASGKLVRGITTLFGSSNERHIKRLGFVRDKQGNTTILPGSMLDRINSLEPEWQKLSDDELRQTAARFRARILKGETLDDLMPEAFAAVRESSRRFLKMRHYEVQMIGGYILHKGMISEMVTGEGKTLVSSLPAFLNALVGKVHVVTVNDYLAQRDMEWMGPIHLNLGLTVGAIQSNMSSSQRQVHYACDITYGTSNQFGFDYLRDNMKPTKDQQVQGPMDYAIVDEIDNILIDEARTPLIISGPAHDNLEKYPRADAIARQLKKDTDFEVKEKEHTCHLTEEGVRRAEQLAGVESFYTAGNMEWPHL
;
A
#
# COMPACT_ATOMS: atom_id res chain seq x y z
N MET A 1 15.73 32.81 32.45
CA MET A 1 15.04 31.88 31.53
C MET A 1 14.07 32.63 30.62
N GLU A 2 13.18 33.48 31.16
CA GLU A 2 12.27 34.33 30.37
C GLU A 2 12.89 35.17 29.24
N PHE A 3 14.11 35.71 29.42
CA PHE A 3 14.77 36.51 28.38
C PHE A 3 15.22 35.67 27.18
N LEU A 4 15.66 34.43 27.42
CA LEU A 4 16.10 33.52 26.36
C LEU A 4 14.91 32.96 25.59
N GLU A 5 13.76 32.71 26.25
CA GLU A 5 12.50 32.36 25.60
C GLU A 5 11.98 33.48 24.71
N LYS A 6 11.95 34.73 25.21
CA LYS A 6 11.51 35.89 24.40
C LYS A 6 12.40 36.14 23.18
N VAL A 7 13.70 35.86 23.29
CA VAL A 7 14.64 35.92 22.15
C VAL A 7 14.38 34.79 21.17
N GLY A 8 14.12 33.57 21.66
CA GLY A 8 13.70 32.42 20.83
C GLY A 8 12.44 32.71 20.02
N ASP A 9 11.38 33.17 20.68
CA ASP A 9 10.10 33.54 20.06
C ASP A 9 10.29 34.65 19.01
N PHE A 10 11.14 35.63 19.30
CA PHE A 10 11.45 36.71 18.36
C PHE A 10 12.16 36.18 17.09
N PHE A 11 13.11 35.25 17.24
CA PHE A 11 13.79 34.63 16.09
C PHE A 11 12.85 33.73 15.29
N GLU A 12 11.91 33.04 15.93
CA GLU A 12 10.89 32.22 15.26
C GLU A 12 9.90 33.08 14.45
N VAL A 13 9.44 34.20 15.04
CA VAL A 13 8.60 35.18 14.33
C VAL A 13 9.36 35.88 13.19
N ALA A 14 10.63 36.24 13.41
CA ALA A 14 11.45 36.90 12.40
C ALA A 14 11.76 35.95 11.22
N SER A 15 12.09 34.69 11.50
CA SER A 15 12.31 33.67 10.46
C SER A 15 11.01 33.36 9.71
N GLY A 16 9.87 33.26 10.38
CA GLY A 16 8.57 33.10 9.75
C GLY A 16 8.20 34.26 8.82
N LYS A 17 8.50 35.51 9.21
CA LYS A 17 8.31 36.70 8.36
C LYS A 17 9.27 36.72 7.17
N LEU A 18 10.52 36.31 7.35
CA LEU A 18 11.50 36.18 6.28
C LEU A 18 11.08 35.13 5.25
N VAL A 19 10.64 33.95 5.70
CA VAL A 19 10.15 32.86 4.84
C VAL A 19 8.89 33.30 4.07
N ARG A 20 7.93 33.97 4.72
CA ARG A 20 6.76 34.55 4.02
C ARG A 20 7.17 35.61 3.00
N GLY A 21 8.13 36.48 3.32
CA GLY A 21 8.67 37.48 2.40
C GLY A 21 9.31 36.85 1.16
N ILE A 22 10.17 35.84 1.35
CA ILE A 22 10.80 35.07 0.26
C ILE A 22 9.76 34.32 -0.57
N THR A 23 8.75 33.71 0.07
CA THR A 23 7.67 32.99 -0.62
C THR A 23 6.79 33.94 -1.44
N THR A 24 6.57 35.16 -0.95
CA THR A 24 5.80 36.19 -1.67
C THR A 24 6.58 36.78 -2.86
N LEU A 25 7.92 36.81 -2.76
CA LEU A 25 8.82 37.31 -3.82
C LEU A 25 9.17 36.28 -4.88
N PHE A 26 9.34 35.00 -4.52
CA PHE A 26 9.84 33.95 -5.41
C PHE A 26 8.86 32.80 -5.68
N GLY A 27 7.66 32.86 -5.08
CA GLY A 27 6.70 31.76 -5.08
C GLY A 27 7.15 30.60 -4.17
N SER A 28 6.20 29.72 -3.82
CA SER A 28 6.56 28.52 -3.05
C SER A 28 7.33 27.51 -3.91
N SER A 29 8.04 26.56 -3.27
CA SER A 29 8.64 25.43 -3.98
C SER A 29 7.61 24.67 -4.84
N ASN A 30 6.39 24.52 -4.28
CA ASN A 30 5.27 23.86 -4.93
C ASN A 30 4.76 24.64 -6.14
N GLU A 31 4.66 25.97 -6.02
CA GLU A 31 4.25 26.83 -7.14
C GLU A 31 5.23 26.72 -8.31
N ARG A 32 6.54 26.70 -8.03
CA ARG A 32 7.57 26.49 -9.05
C ARG A 32 7.53 25.07 -9.64
N HIS A 33 7.15 24.08 -8.86
CA HIS A 33 6.95 22.71 -9.36
C HIS A 33 5.75 22.64 -10.31
N ILE A 34 4.59 23.13 -9.88
CA ILE A 34 3.34 23.16 -10.66
C ILE A 34 3.55 23.95 -11.96
N LYS A 35 4.25 25.08 -11.90
CA LYS A 35 4.62 25.87 -13.09
C LYS A 35 5.47 25.08 -14.08
N ARG A 36 6.43 24.27 -13.61
CA ARG A 36 7.25 23.39 -14.47
C ARG A 36 6.42 22.30 -15.16
N LEU A 37 5.35 21.85 -14.53
CA LEU A 37 4.40 20.91 -15.13
C LEU A 37 3.50 21.55 -16.20
N GLY A 38 3.51 22.88 -16.27
CA GLY A 38 2.83 23.65 -17.31
C GLY A 38 1.68 24.49 -16.81
N PHE A 39 1.30 24.41 -15.54
CA PHE A 39 0.14 25.12 -15.02
C PHE A 39 0.56 26.43 -14.36
N VAL A 40 0.11 27.54 -14.91
CA VAL A 40 0.33 28.88 -14.35
C VAL A 40 -1.01 29.51 -14.08
N ARG A 41 -1.22 29.95 -12.84
CA ARG A 41 -2.37 30.75 -12.46
C ARG A 41 -1.91 32.15 -12.07
N ASP A 42 -2.45 33.17 -12.72
CA ASP A 42 -2.14 34.56 -12.36
C ASP A 42 -2.91 35.01 -11.10
N LYS A 43 -2.60 36.21 -10.60
CA LYS A 43 -3.25 36.77 -9.40
C LYS A 43 -4.73 37.09 -9.61
N GLN A 44 -5.16 37.20 -10.86
CA GLN A 44 -6.52 37.44 -11.28
C GLN A 44 -7.32 36.13 -11.41
N GLY A 45 -6.65 34.98 -11.26
CA GLY A 45 -7.24 33.65 -11.32
C GLY A 45 -7.25 33.03 -12.72
N ASN A 46 -6.71 33.70 -13.74
CA ASN A 46 -6.64 33.16 -15.10
C ASN A 46 -5.59 32.05 -15.15
N THR A 47 -5.93 30.97 -15.86
CA THR A 47 -5.07 29.81 -16.01
C THR A 47 -4.45 29.81 -17.40
N THR A 48 -3.14 29.64 -17.48
CA THR A 48 -2.38 29.47 -18.72
C THR A 48 -1.62 28.16 -18.68
N ILE A 49 -1.68 27.41 -19.77
CA ILE A 49 -0.87 26.21 -19.97
C ILE A 49 0.38 26.60 -20.76
N LEU A 50 1.56 26.28 -20.23
CA LEU A 50 2.83 26.64 -20.87
C LEU A 50 3.09 25.73 -22.09
N PRO A 51 3.37 26.29 -23.29
CA PRO A 51 3.72 25.49 -24.46
C PRO A 51 4.93 24.58 -24.22
N GLY A 52 4.87 23.35 -24.72
CA GLY A 52 5.92 22.33 -24.58
C GLY A 52 5.99 21.68 -23.19
N SER A 53 5.12 22.07 -22.25
CA SER A 53 5.03 21.45 -20.93
C SER A 53 4.37 20.06 -20.98
N MET A 54 4.43 19.34 -19.86
CA MET A 54 3.74 18.06 -19.71
C MET A 54 2.22 18.18 -19.97
N LEU A 55 1.57 19.19 -19.39
CA LEU A 55 0.13 19.42 -19.61
C LEU A 55 -0.20 19.79 -21.05
N ASP A 56 0.64 20.63 -21.69
CA ASP A 56 0.47 20.99 -23.09
C ASP A 56 0.57 19.75 -23.99
N ARG A 57 1.55 18.88 -23.74
CA ARG A 57 1.69 17.60 -24.45
C ARG A 57 0.44 16.73 -24.28
N ILE A 58 -0.06 16.53 -23.06
CA ILE A 58 -1.30 15.77 -22.82
C ILE A 58 -2.47 16.38 -23.61
N ASN A 59 -2.65 17.69 -23.55
CA ASN A 59 -3.75 18.38 -24.23
C ASN A 59 -3.62 18.28 -25.76
N SER A 60 -2.40 18.35 -26.30
CA SER A 60 -2.15 18.25 -27.74
C SER A 60 -2.46 16.86 -28.31
N LEU A 61 -2.40 15.81 -27.49
CA LEU A 61 -2.69 14.43 -27.89
C LEU A 61 -4.20 14.15 -27.93
N GLU A 62 -5.01 14.92 -27.20
CA GLU A 62 -6.46 14.68 -27.05
C GLU A 62 -7.21 14.50 -28.39
N PRO A 63 -7.00 15.32 -29.44
CA PRO A 63 -7.66 15.13 -30.73
C PRO A 63 -7.29 13.83 -31.46
N GLU A 64 -6.10 13.26 -31.19
CA GLU A 64 -5.68 12.00 -31.78
C GLU A 64 -6.36 10.82 -31.08
N TRP A 65 -6.40 10.85 -29.74
CA TRP A 65 -7.07 9.83 -28.94
C TRP A 65 -8.59 9.80 -29.16
N GLN A 66 -9.22 10.96 -29.38
CA GLN A 66 -10.65 11.03 -29.71
C GLN A 66 -11.03 10.29 -31.00
N LYS A 67 -10.08 10.12 -31.94
CA LYS A 67 -10.32 9.45 -33.23
C LYS A 67 -10.27 7.92 -33.13
N LEU A 68 -9.64 7.38 -32.09
CA LEU A 68 -9.47 5.94 -31.94
C LEU A 68 -10.82 5.26 -31.69
N SER A 69 -11.01 4.05 -32.17
CA SER A 69 -12.11 3.17 -31.81
C SER A 69 -11.92 2.56 -30.42
N ASP A 70 -12.98 1.98 -29.85
CA ASP A 70 -12.89 1.30 -28.55
C ASP A 70 -11.97 0.06 -28.61
N ASP A 71 -11.89 -0.60 -29.78
CA ASP A 71 -10.97 -1.74 -29.98
C ASP A 71 -9.50 -1.29 -30.02
N GLU A 72 -9.22 -0.13 -30.61
CA GLU A 72 -7.88 0.47 -30.57
C GLU A 72 -7.51 0.92 -29.16
N LEU A 73 -8.45 1.51 -28.41
CA LEU A 73 -8.24 1.86 -27.00
C LEU A 73 -7.95 0.62 -26.15
N ARG A 74 -8.65 -0.49 -26.37
CA ARG A 74 -8.46 -1.75 -25.63
C ARG A 74 -7.08 -2.37 -25.81
N GLN A 75 -6.38 -2.03 -26.90
CA GLN A 75 -5.00 -2.48 -27.16
C GLN A 75 -3.94 -1.60 -26.49
N THR A 76 -4.34 -0.51 -25.81
CA THR A 76 -3.40 0.49 -25.26
C THR A 76 -2.41 -0.11 -24.28
N ALA A 77 -2.87 -0.87 -23.27
CA ALA A 77 -1.99 -1.48 -22.29
C ALA A 77 -0.96 -2.42 -22.94
N ALA A 78 -1.39 -3.26 -23.88
CA ALA A 78 -0.51 -4.17 -24.60
C ALA A 78 0.56 -3.41 -25.43
N ARG A 79 0.14 -2.34 -26.13
CA ARG A 79 1.06 -1.49 -26.91
C ARG A 79 2.10 -0.81 -26.02
N PHE A 80 1.69 -0.27 -24.88
CA PHE A 80 2.61 0.39 -23.96
C PHE A 80 3.55 -0.61 -23.27
N ARG A 81 3.06 -1.78 -22.83
CA ARG A 81 3.92 -2.87 -22.33
C ARG A 81 4.99 -3.26 -23.36
N ALA A 82 4.64 -3.35 -24.64
CA ALA A 82 5.60 -3.64 -25.70
C ALA A 82 6.65 -2.54 -25.91
N ARG A 83 6.31 -1.27 -25.68
CA ARG A 83 7.25 -0.13 -25.72
C ARG A 83 8.21 -0.13 -24.52
N ILE A 84 7.71 -0.47 -23.33
CA ILE A 84 8.53 -0.60 -22.13
C ILE A 84 9.56 -1.71 -22.31
N LEU A 85 9.18 -2.85 -22.90
CA LEU A 85 10.12 -3.93 -23.24
C LEU A 85 11.22 -3.50 -24.24
N LYS A 86 10.99 -2.44 -25.02
CA LYS A 86 11.97 -1.84 -25.93
C LYS A 86 12.83 -0.76 -25.28
N GLY A 87 12.61 -0.46 -23.99
CA GLY A 87 13.44 0.46 -23.20
C GLY A 87 12.81 1.82 -22.88
N GLU A 88 11.56 2.08 -23.28
CA GLU A 88 10.86 3.30 -22.85
C GLU A 88 10.48 3.22 -21.36
N THR A 89 10.58 4.34 -20.65
CA THR A 89 10.21 4.43 -19.23
C THR A 89 8.75 4.81 -19.05
N LEU A 90 8.21 4.64 -17.84
CA LEU A 90 6.87 5.14 -17.50
C LEU A 90 6.75 6.65 -17.73
N ASP A 91 7.81 7.42 -17.45
CA ASP A 91 7.85 8.86 -17.63
C ASP A 91 7.74 9.28 -19.10
N ASP A 92 8.36 8.52 -19.99
CA ASP A 92 8.30 8.76 -21.44
C ASP A 92 6.87 8.55 -21.96
N LEU A 93 6.19 7.51 -21.45
CA LEU A 93 4.84 7.12 -21.85
C LEU A 93 3.74 7.94 -21.16
N MET A 94 4.04 8.56 -20.03
CA MET A 94 3.05 9.19 -19.15
C MET A 94 2.12 10.19 -19.88
N PRO A 95 2.59 11.10 -20.76
CA PRO A 95 1.69 12.02 -21.45
C PRO A 95 0.65 11.29 -22.33
N GLU A 96 1.09 10.23 -23.03
CA GLU A 96 0.20 9.41 -23.87
C GLU A 96 -0.75 8.56 -23.03
N ALA A 97 -0.26 7.98 -21.93
CA ALA A 97 -1.08 7.20 -21.00
C ALA A 97 -2.16 8.05 -20.33
N PHE A 98 -1.84 9.27 -19.92
CA PHE A 98 -2.80 10.18 -19.30
C PHE A 98 -3.84 10.68 -20.31
N ALA A 99 -3.44 10.92 -21.56
CA ALA A 99 -4.39 11.24 -22.64
C ALA A 99 -5.33 10.06 -22.93
N ALA A 100 -4.82 8.81 -22.92
CA ALA A 100 -5.62 7.60 -23.07
C ALA A 100 -6.66 7.44 -21.96
N VAL A 101 -6.25 7.62 -20.70
CA VAL A 101 -7.13 7.58 -19.53
C VAL A 101 -8.19 8.67 -19.59
N ARG A 102 -7.81 9.91 -19.97
CA ARG A 102 -8.77 11.00 -20.17
C ARG A 102 -9.84 10.63 -21.18
N GLU A 103 -9.43 10.10 -22.33
CA GLU A 103 -10.35 9.73 -23.39
C GLU A 103 -11.28 8.58 -22.97
N SER A 104 -10.73 7.56 -22.29
CA SER A 104 -11.52 6.46 -21.74
C SER A 104 -12.56 6.97 -20.71
N SER A 105 -12.15 7.86 -19.80
CA SER A 105 -13.05 8.53 -18.86
C SER A 105 -14.15 9.33 -19.56
N ARG A 106 -13.80 10.10 -20.60
CA ARG A 106 -14.76 10.88 -21.38
C ARG A 106 -15.81 9.98 -22.03
N ARG A 107 -15.40 8.82 -22.57
CA ARG A 107 -16.32 7.87 -23.24
C ARG A 107 -17.26 7.19 -22.26
N PHE A 108 -16.71 6.60 -21.20
CA PHE A 108 -17.45 5.69 -20.33
C PHE A 108 -18.10 6.38 -19.14
N LEU A 109 -17.46 7.40 -18.58
CA LEU A 109 -17.98 8.14 -17.41
C LEU A 109 -18.57 9.50 -17.78
N LYS A 110 -18.41 9.96 -19.03
CA LYS A 110 -18.78 11.32 -19.47
C LYS A 110 -18.07 12.42 -18.68
N MET A 111 -16.89 12.09 -18.13
CA MET A 111 -16.07 13.01 -17.35
C MET A 111 -14.73 13.19 -18.05
N ARG A 112 -14.36 14.43 -18.36
CA ARG A 112 -13.03 14.78 -18.87
C ARG A 112 -12.19 15.27 -17.70
N HIS A 113 -11.01 14.70 -17.50
CA HIS A 113 -10.07 15.22 -16.50
C HIS A 113 -9.65 16.66 -16.80
N TYR A 114 -9.76 17.52 -15.78
CA TYR A 114 -9.25 18.89 -15.80
C TYR A 114 -7.72 18.92 -15.72
N GLU A 115 -7.13 20.07 -16.04
CA GLU A 115 -5.69 20.27 -16.04
C GLU A 115 -5.10 20.13 -14.62
N VAL A 116 -5.82 20.59 -13.59
CA VAL A 116 -5.43 20.39 -12.18
C VAL A 116 -5.46 18.91 -11.77
N GLN A 117 -6.39 18.14 -12.32
CA GLN A 117 -6.48 16.69 -12.08
C GLN A 117 -5.33 15.93 -12.74
N MET A 118 -4.86 16.39 -13.93
CA MET A 118 -3.66 15.84 -14.57
C MET A 118 -2.40 16.08 -13.75
N ILE A 119 -2.27 17.27 -13.14
CA ILE A 119 -1.18 17.57 -12.22
C ILE A 119 -1.24 16.66 -11.00
N GLY A 120 -2.44 16.48 -10.42
CA GLY A 120 -2.63 15.57 -9.29
C GLY A 120 -2.21 14.14 -9.63
N GLY A 121 -2.60 13.65 -10.81
CA GLY A 121 -2.19 12.33 -11.30
C GLY A 121 -0.67 12.20 -11.47
N TYR A 122 0.00 13.24 -11.97
CA TYR A 122 1.46 13.29 -12.07
C TYR A 122 2.12 13.22 -10.70
N ILE A 123 1.64 14.03 -9.74
CA ILE A 123 2.17 14.07 -8.37
C ILE A 123 2.07 12.69 -7.72
N LEU A 124 0.92 12.03 -7.85
CA LEU A 124 0.73 10.66 -7.36
C LEU A 124 1.69 9.69 -8.03
N HIS A 125 1.82 9.71 -9.36
CA HIS A 125 2.76 8.84 -10.09
C HIS A 125 4.21 9.00 -9.60
N LYS A 126 4.61 10.21 -9.20
CA LYS A 126 5.92 10.49 -8.60
C LYS A 126 6.07 10.06 -7.14
N GLY A 127 5.09 9.36 -6.56
CA GLY A 127 5.13 8.88 -5.18
C GLY A 127 4.95 10.00 -4.15
N MET A 128 4.32 11.11 -4.54
CA MET A 128 4.07 12.26 -3.67
C MET A 128 2.59 12.37 -3.28
N ILE A 129 2.30 13.20 -2.28
CA ILE A 129 0.93 13.50 -1.83
C ILE A 129 0.35 14.61 -2.70
N SER A 130 -0.77 14.33 -3.35
CA SER A 130 -1.55 15.32 -4.09
C SER A 130 -2.68 15.88 -3.22
N GLU A 131 -2.44 17.00 -2.55
CA GLU A 131 -3.47 17.70 -1.77
C GLU A 131 -4.48 18.36 -2.71
N MET A 132 -5.70 17.84 -2.72
CA MET A 132 -6.81 18.35 -3.52
C MET A 132 -8.03 18.53 -2.63
N VAL A 133 -8.69 19.68 -2.74
CA VAL A 133 -9.88 19.96 -1.91
C VAL A 133 -11.03 19.00 -2.26
N THR A 134 -11.91 18.76 -1.29
CA THR A 134 -13.09 17.91 -1.50
C THR A 134 -13.92 18.42 -2.68
N GLY A 135 -14.30 17.51 -3.58
CA GLY A 135 -15.03 17.84 -4.80
C GLY A 135 -14.16 18.00 -6.05
N GLU A 136 -12.83 18.07 -5.93
CA GLU A 136 -11.91 18.14 -7.08
C GLU A 136 -11.78 16.81 -7.85
N GLY A 137 -12.46 15.75 -7.41
CA GLY A 137 -12.50 14.46 -8.11
C GLY A 137 -11.29 13.57 -7.87
N LYS A 138 -10.80 13.45 -6.62
CA LYS A 138 -9.69 12.56 -6.21
C LYS A 138 -9.83 11.14 -6.77
N THR A 139 -11.03 10.57 -6.72
CA THR A 139 -11.34 9.23 -7.24
C THR A 139 -11.08 9.12 -8.75
N LEU A 140 -11.42 10.14 -9.52
CA LEU A 140 -11.14 10.16 -10.97
C LEU A 140 -9.65 10.38 -11.24
N VAL A 141 -8.97 11.19 -10.42
CA VAL A 141 -7.54 11.45 -10.53
C VAL A 141 -6.72 10.17 -10.34
N SER A 142 -7.08 9.30 -9.41
CA SER A 142 -6.34 8.05 -9.13
C SER A 142 -6.27 7.11 -10.34
N SER A 143 -7.23 7.17 -11.27
CA SER A 143 -7.21 6.36 -12.50
C SER A 143 -5.98 6.64 -13.40
N LEU A 144 -5.43 7.86 -13.36
CA LEU A 144 -4.27 8.27 -14.15
C LEU A 144 -3.00 7.49 -13.75
N PRO A 145 -2.48 7.63 -12.51
CA PRO A 145 -1.32 6.88 -12.05
C PRO A 145 -1.62 5.39 -11.90
N ALA A 146 -2.86 4.98 -11.60
CA ALA A 146 -3.19 3.56 -11.48
C ALA A 146 -3.01 2.84 -12.82
N PHE A 147 -3.52 3.40 -13.91
CA PHE A 147 -3.31 2.82 -15.24
C PHE A 147 -1.83 2.78 -15.64
N LEU A 148 -1.10 3.89 -15.46
CA LEU A 148 0.31 3.99 -15.87
C LEU A 148 1.20 2.98 -15.11
N ASN A 149 1.10 2.93 -13.79
CA ASN A 149 1.96 2.05 -12.98
C ASN A 149 1.57 0.57 -13.13
N ALA A 150 0.30 0.27 -13.42
CA ALA A 150 -0.17 -1.09 -13.71
C ALA A 150 0.40 -1.69 -15.03
N LEU A 151 1.10 -0.88 -15.84
CA LEU A 151 1.80 -1.39 -17.02
C LEU A 151 3.01 -2.25 -16.67
N VAL A 152 3.66 -2.01 -15.52
CA VAL A 152 4.91 -2.70 -15.11
C VAL A 152 4.79 -3.50 -13.83
N GLY A 153 3.71 -3.33 -13.07
CA GLY A 153 3.49 -4.00 -11.79
C GLY A 153 2.03 -4.04 -11.39
N LYS A 154 1.78 -4.38 -10.12
CA LYS A 154 0.47 -4.41 -9.49
C LYS A 154 0.21 -3.11 -8.74
N VAL A 155 -1.01 -2.59 -8.86
CA VAL A 155 -1.43 -1.36 -8.17
C VAL A 155 -2.49 -1.68 -7.12
N HIS A 156 -2.28 -1.21 -5.90
CA HIS A 156 -3.27 -1.24 -4.83
C HIS A 156 -3.88 0.15 -4.62
N VAL A 157 -5.19 0.27 -4.78
CA VAL A 157 -5.93 1.50 -4.43
C VAL A 157 -6.57 1.30 -3.07
N VAL A 158 -6.06 2.02 -2.08
CA VAL A 158 -6.44 1.90 -0.67
C VAL A 158 -7.45 2.99 -0.33
N THR A 159 -8.55 2.59 0.30
CA THR A 159 -9.58 3.51 0.81
C THR A 159 -10.00 3.12 2.24
N VAL A 160 -10.91 3.88 2.84
CA VAL A 160 -11.24 3.79 4.27
C VAL A 160 -12.25 2.69 4.62
N ASN A 161 -13.08 2.22 3.67
CA ASN A 161 -14.04 1.14 3.95
C ASN A 161 -14.40 0.30 2.70
N ASP A 162 -14.92 -0.91 2.94
CA ASP A 162 -15.24 -1.90 1.90
C ASP A 162 -16.28 -1.38 0.88
N TYR A 163 -17.23 -0.54 1.31
CA TYR A 163 -18.23 0.05 0.40
C TYR A 163 -17.56 0.99 -0.60
N LEU A 164 -16.69 1.90 -0.14
CA LEU A 164 -15.95 2.79 -1.03
C LEU A 164 -15.02 2.00 -1.96
N ALA A 165 -14.38 0.95 -1.46
CA ALA A 165 -13.48 0.12 -2.27
C ALA A 165 -14.25 -0.52 -3.44
N GLN A 166 -15.41 -1.11 -3.17
CA GLN A 166 -16.26 -1.70 -4.20
C GLN A 166 -16.82 -0.64 -5.16
N ARG A 167 -17.38 0.45 -4.62
CA ARG A 167 -17.98 1.54 -5.40
C ARG A 167 -16.96 2.14 -6.36
N ASP A 168 -15.76 2.45 -5.87
CA ASP A 168 -14.74 3.13 -6.67
C ASP A 168 -14.13 2.20 -7.72
N MET A 169 -13.99 0.91 -7.39
CA MET A 169 -13.62 -0.11 -8.37
C MET A 169 -14.67 -0.22 -9.48
N GLU A 170 -15.96 -0.29 -9.16
CA GLU A 170 -17.04 -0.37 -10.15
C GLU A 170 -17.15 0.92 -10.98
N TRP A 171 -16.92 2.07 -10.34
CA TRP A 171 -17.05 3.37 -11.00
C TRP A 171 -15.86 3.67 -11.93
N MET A 172 -14.62 3.41 -11.48
CA MET A 172 -13.41 3.64 -12.29
C MET A 172 -13.05 2.46 -13.18
N GLY A 173 -13.53 1.26 -12.88
CA GLY A 173 -13.27 0.02 -13.62
C GLY A 173 -13.46 0.13 -15.14
N PRO A 174 -14.56 0.74 -15.65
CA PRO A 174 -14.76 0.92 -17.09
C PRO A 174 -13.60 1.63 -17.80
N ILE A 175 -12.93 2.58 -17.14
CA ILE A 175 -11.78 3.30 -17.69
C ILE A 175 -10.65 2.31 -17.97
N HIS A 176 -10.31 1.49 -16.97
CA HIS A 176 -9.18 0.57 -17.01
C HIS A 176 -9.46 -0.64 -17.91
N LEU A 177 -10.66 -1.20 -17.84
CA LEU A 177 -11.11 -2.32 -18.69
C LEU A 177 -11.09 -1.92 -20.17
N ASN A 178 -11.52 -0.70 -20.48
CA ASN A 178 -11.48 -0.19 -21.85
C ASN A 178 -10.07 0.06 -22.37
N LEU A 179 -9.07 0.20 -21.50
CA LEU A 179 -7.66 0.35 -21.89
C LEU A 179 -6.88 -0.97 -21.86
N GLY A 180 -7.57 -2.09 -21.57
CA GLY A 180 -7.00 -3.43 -21.61
C GLY A 180 -6.37 -3.90 -20.29
N LEU A 181 -6.71 -3.28 -19.16
CA LEU A 181 -6.31 -3.75 -17.82
C LEU A 181 -7.45 -4.48 -17.13
N THR A 182 -7.10 -5.31 -16.15
CA THR A 182 -8.03 -5.98 -15.24
C THR A 182 -8.09 -5.26 -13.90
N VAL A 183 -9.27 -5.24 -13.28
CA VAL A 183 -9.51 -4.57 -11.99
C VAL A 183 -10.32 -5.47 -11.07
N GLY A 184 -9.97 -5.50 -9.79
CA GLY A 184 -10.69 -6.22 -8.75
C GLY A 184 -10.82 -5.40 -7.46
N ALA A 185 -11.66 -5.87 -6.53
CA ALA A 185 -11.76 -5.31 -5.19
C ALA A 185 -11.77 -6.44 -4.16
N ILE A 186 -11.04 -6.28 -3.05
CA ILE A 186 -11.07 -7.20 -1.92
C ILE A 186 -12.05 -6.72 -0.85
N GLN A 187 -12.83 -7.64 -0.29
CA GLN A 187 -13.80 -7.38 0.76
C GLN A 187 -13.59 -8.32 1.95
N SER A 188 -13.99 -7.86 3.14
CA SER A 188 -13.85 -8.58 4.41
C SER A 188 -14.40 -10.02 4.40
N ASN A 189 -15.51 -10.28 3.72
CA ASN A 189 -16.19 -11.58 3.65
C ASN A 189 -15.64 -12.55 2.58
N MET A 190 -14.56 -12.19 1.88
CA MET A 190 -13.97 -13.04 0.84
C MET A 190 -13.07 -14.15 1.41
N SER A 191 -13.24 -15.34 0.86
CA SER A 191 -12.33 -16.48 1.06
C SER A 191 -10.96 -16.24 0.40
N SER A 192 -9.94 -17.01 0.80
CA SER A 192 -8.59 -16.90 0.22
C SER A 192 -8.57 -17.10 -1.30
N SER A 193 -9.35 -18.06 -1.84
CA SER A 193 -9.40 -18.30 -3.28
C SER A 193 -10.06 -17.14 -4.05
N GLN A 194 -11.09 -16.51 -3.48
CA GLN A 194 -11.68 -15.30 -4.07
C GLN A 194 -10.69 -14.14 -4.07
N ARG A 195 -9.94 -13.95 -2.96
CA ARG A 195 -8.91 -12.89 -2.86
C ARG A 195 -7.80 -13.08 -3.89
N GLN A 196 -7.33 -14.30 -4.11
CA GLN A 196 -6.31 -14.61 -5.12
C GLN A 196 -6.73 -14.12 -6.52
N VAL A 197 -8.01 -14.28 -6.89
CA VAL A 197 -8.52 -13.79 -8.18
C VAL A 197 -8.43 -12.26 -8.26
N HIS A 198 -8.79 -11.55 -7.19
CA HIS A 198 -8.74 -10.09 -7.16
C HIS A 198 -7.30 -9.55 -7.15
N TYR A 199 -6.40 -10.14 -6.35
CA TYR A 199 -4.98 -9.77 -6.35
C TYR A 199 -4.26 -10.11 -7.67
N ALA A 200 -4.78 -11.05 -8.46
CA ALA A 200 -4.26 -11.35 -9.79
C ALA A 200 -4.58 -10.24 -10.82
N CYS A 201 -5.55 -9.36 -10.55
CA CYS A 201 -5.86 -8.22 -11.41
C CYS A 201 -4.68 -7.23 -11.48
N ASP A 202 -4.62 -6.40 -12.51
CA ASP A 202 -3.58 -5.37 -12.65
C ASP A 202 -3.74 -4.27 -11.57
N ILE A 203 -4.99 -3.96 -11.22
CA ILE A 203 -5.35 -2.98 -10.18
C ILE A 203 -6.30 -3.65 -9.18
N THR A 204 -5.99 -3.53 -7.89
CA THR A 204 -6.81 -4.06 -6.80
C THR A 204 -7.23 -2.95 -5.84
N TYR A 205 -8.53 -2.79 -5.63
CA TYR A 205 -9.10 -1.89 -4.64
C TYR A 205 -9.30 -2.61 -3.31
N GLY A 206 -9.12 -1.92 -2.18
CA GLY A 206 -9.34 -2.50 -0.86
C GLY A 206 -9.14 -1.49 0.25
N THR A 207 -9.30 -1.94 1.49
CA THR A 207 -9.02 -1.12 2.66
C THR A 207 -7.64 -1.39 3.23
N SER A 208 -7.08 -0.42 3.96
CA SER A 208 -5.83 -0.56 4.72
C SER A 208 -5.84 -1.84 5.55
N ASN A 209 -6.93 -2.09 6.25
CA ASN A 209 -7.17 -3.28 7.07
C ASN A 209 -7.14 -4.57 6.24
N GLN A 210 -7.83 -4.63 5.10
CA GLN A 210 -7.84 -5.86 4.27
C GLN A 210 -6.44 -6.18 3.74
N PHE A 211 -5.73 -5.20 3.18
CA PHE A 211 -4.35 -5.40 2.71
C PHE A 211 -3.42 -5.80 3.86
N GLY A 212 -3.51 -5.14 5.02
CA GLY A 212 -2.64 -5.46 6.15
C GLY A 212 -2.90 -6.84 6.75
N PHE A 213 -4.17 -7.24 6.92
CA PHE A 213 -4.50 -8.57 7.41
C PHE A 213 -4.18 -9.69 6.42
N ASP A 214 -4.30 -9.45 5.11
CA ASP A 214 -3.85 -10.41 4.11
C ASP A 214 -2.33 -10.60 4.16
N TYR A 215 -1.56 -9.51 4.29
CA TYR A 215 -0.12 -9.59 4.47
C TYR A 215 0.25 -10.42 5.71
N LEU A 216 -0.39 -10.15 6.86
CA LEU A 216 -0.14 -10.90 8.09
C LEU A 216 -0.52 -12.39 7.94
N ARG A 217 -1.67 -12.68 7.32
CA ARG A 217 -2.12 -14.06 7.09
C ARG A 217 -1.21 -14.82 6.14
N ASP A 218 -0.72 -14.17 5.09
CA ASP A 218 0.18 -14.79 4.11
C ASP A 218 1.52 -15.19 4.71
N ASN A 219 2.01 -14.44 5.69
CA ASN A 219 3.24 -14.76 6.43
C ASN A 219 3.05 -15.87 7.49
N MET A 220 1.82 -16.36 7.67
CA MET A 220 1.53 -17.53 8.51
C MET A 220 1.15 -18.77 7.67
N LYS A 221 1.09 -18.66 6.34
CA LYS A 221 0.78 -19.79 5.47
C LYS A 221 1.96 -20.76 5.39
N PRO A 222 1.72 -22.09 5.42
CA PRO A 222 2.79 -23.08 5.32
C PRO A 222 3.45 -23.11 3.93
N THR A 223 2.74 -22.69 2.89
CA THR A 223 3.23 -22.72 1.50
C THR A 223 2.84 -21.47 0.73
N LYS A 224 3.66 -21.13 -0.28
CA LYS A 224 3.51 -19.91 -1.08
C LYS A 224 2.24 -19.90 -1.94
N ASP A 225 1.80 -21.05 -2.43
CA ASP A 225 0.59 -21.20 -3.25
C ASP A 225 -0.70 -20.88 -2.47
N GLN A 226 -0.65 -20.89 -1.13
CA GLN A 226 -1.77 -20.52 -0.28
C GLN A 226 -1.81 -19.02 0.05
N GLN A 227 -0.78 -18.26 -0.33
CA GLN A 227 -0.76 -16.81 -0.16
C GLN A 227 -1.73 -16.16 -1.13
N VAL A 228 -2.37 -15.07 -0.69
CA VAL A 228 -3.35 -14.35 -1.49
C VAL A 228 -2.75 -13.11 -2.15
N GLN A 229 -1.83 -12.43 -1.48
CA GLN A 229 -1.14 -11.26 -2.00
C GLN A 229 -0.06 -11.65 -3.01
N GLY A 230 0.05 -10.83 -4.05
CA GLY A 230 1.15 -10.83 -4.99
C GLY A 230 2.22 -9.81 -4.61
N PRO A 231 3.03 -9.38 -5.61
CA PRO A 231 3.96 -8.26 -5.46
C PRO A 231 3.27 -6.97 -4.99
N MET A 232 3.96 -6.20 -4.14
CA MET A 232 3.49 -4.91 -3.64
C MET A 232 4.24 -3.78 -4.35
N ASP A 233 3.94 -3.58 -5.64
CA ASP A 233 4.73 -2.68 -6.50
C ASP A 233 4.38 -1.20 -6.31
N TYR A 234 3.09 -0.87 -6.19
CA TYR A 234 2.64 0.52 -6.05
C TYR A 234 1.29 0.61 -5.33
N ALA A 235 1.14 1.62 -4.46
CA ALA A 235 -0.11 1.87 -3.74
C ALA A 235 -0.51 3.35 -3.84
N ILE A 236 -1.80 3.59 -4.10
CA ILE A 236 -2.43 4.91 -4.02
C ILE A 236 -3.35 4.87 -2.81
N VAL A 237 -3.09 5.73 -1.82
CA VAL A 237 -3.87 5.81 -0.58
C VAL A 237 -4.78 7.02 -0.64
N ASP A 238 -6.09 6.79 -0.73
CA ASP A 238 -7.11 7.82 -0.58
C ASP A 238 -7.32 8.15 0.91
N GLU A 239 -7.66 9.40 1.22
CA GLU A 239 -7.72 9.92 2.61
C GLU A 239 -6.49 9.52 3.45
N ILE A 240 -5.30 9.81 2.89
CA ILE A 240 -4.00 9.41 3.43
C ILE A 240 -3.75 9.89 4.88
N ASP A 241 -4.29 11.04 5.25
CA ASP A 241 -4.23 11.58 6.61
C ASP A 241 -4.98 10.66 7.58
N ASN A 242 -6.20 10.25 7.23
CA ASN A 242 -6.95 9.30 8.05
C ASN A 242 -6.20 7.97 8.17
N ILE A 243 -5.75 7.40 7.04
CA ILE A 243 -5.16 6.05 7.05
C ILE A 243 -3.75 6.01 7.67
N LEU A 244 -2.85 6.91 7.28
CA LEU A 244 -1.44 6.85 7.70
C LEU A 244 -1.14 7.66 8.97
N ILE A 245 -2.08 8.46 9.47
CA ILE A 245 -1.92 9.21 10.72
C ILE A 245 -2.91 8.72 11.77
N ASP A 246 -4.21 8.79 11.49
CA ASP A 246 -5.24 8.50 12.50
C ASP A 246 -5.39 7.00 12.79
N GLU A 247 -5.52 6.17 11.77
CA GLU A 247 -5.65 4.70 11.90
C GLU A 247 -4.35 4.04 12.32
N ALA A 248 -3.21 4.57 11.87
CA ALA A 248 -1.87 4.05 12.17
C ALA A 248 -1.49 4.05 13.66
N ARG A 249 -2.30 4.68 14.53
CA ARG A 249 -2.12 4.65 15.99
C ARG A 249 -2.35 3.26 16.61
N THR A 250 -3.12 2.40 15.95
CA THR A 250 -3.42 1.04 16.45
C THR A 250 -2.80 0.00 15.51
N PRO A 251 -1.96 -0.93 16.00
CA PRO A 251 -1.39 -1.96 15.15
C PRO A 251 -2.44 -3.00 14.72
N LEU A 252 -2.21 -3.62 13.57
CA LEU A 252 -2.97 -4.78 13.13
C LEU A 252 -2.47 -6.04 13.87
N ILE A 253 -3.37 -6.72 14.56
CA ILE A 253 -3.06 -7.90 15.38
C ILE A 253 -3.96 -9.06 14.96
N ILE A 254 -3.35 -10.20 14.66
CA ILE A 254 -4.08 -11.48 14.59
C ILE A 254 -3.92 -12.18 15.92
N SER A 255 -5.04 -12.40 16.60
CA SER A 255 -5.11 -13.24 17.80
C SER A 255 -5.87 -14.52 17.48
N GLY A 256 -5.55 -15.58 18.23
CA GLY A 256 -6.24 -16.85 18.17
C GLY A 256 -6.38 -17.42 19.58
N PRO A 257 -7.33 -18.32 19.81
CA PRO A 257 -7.40 -19.05 21.07
C PRO A 257 -6.11 -19.84 21.27
N ALA A 258 -5.60 -19.89 22.50
CA ALA A 258 -4.55 -20.84 22.85
C ALA A 258 -5.13 -22.25 22.75
N HIS A 259 -4.62 -23.07 21.83
CA HIS A 259 -5.00 -24.48 21.68
C HIS A 259 -4.15 -25.39 22.58
N ASP A 260 -3.86 -24.95 23.81
CA ASP A 260 -3.12 -25.76 24.77
C ASP A 260 -4.06 -26.69 25.52
N ASN A 261 -3.69 -27.96 25.58
CA ASN A 261 -4.30 -28.88 26.53
C ASN A 261 -3.79 -28.53 27.93
N LEU A 262 -4.61 -27.81 28.70
CA LEU A 262 -4.30 -27.38 30.05
C LEU A 262 -3.95 -28.53 31.00
N GLU A 263 -4.39 -29.77 30.71
CA GLU A 263 -4.06 -30.95 31.51
C GLU A 263 -2.57 -31.33 31.42
N LYS A 264 -1.85 -30.85 30.40
CA LYS A 264 -0.43 -31.14 30.23
C LYS A 264 0.43 -30.42 31.27
N TYR A 265 0.07 -29.22 31.72
CA TYR A 265 0.86 -28.48 32.71
C TYR A 265 0.92 -29.16 34.09
N PRO A 266 -0.20 -29.61 34.70
CA PRO A 266 -0.13 -30.38 35.94
C PRO A 266 0.67 -31.68 35.79
N ARG A 267 0.58 -32.32 34.61
CA ARG A 267 1.34 -33.54 34.32
C ARG A 267 2.84 -33.25 34.18
N ALA A 268 3.22 -32.17 33.50
CA ALA A 268 4.59 -31.72 33.38
C ALA A 268 5.19 -31.36 34.76
N ASP A 269 4.47 -30.63 35.62
CA ASP A 269 4.89 -30.35 37.01
C ASP A 269 5.10 -31.65 37.81
N ALA A 270 4.19 -32.61 37.70
CA ALA A 270 4.33 -33.91 38.36
C ALA A 270 5.55 -34.71 37.87
N ILE A 271 5.91 -34.60 36.59
CA ILE A 271 7.12 -35.21 36.02
C ILE A 271 8.37 -34.47 36.52
N ALA A 272 8.38 -33.13 36.44
CA ALA A 272 9.51 -32.29 36.84
C ALA A 272 9.91 -32.52 38.30
N ARG A 273 8.94 -32.71 39.20
CA ARG A 273 9.19 -33.03 40.63
C ARG A 273 9.86 -34.40 40.86
N GLN A 274 9.84 -35.30 39.87
CA GLN A 274 10.46 -36.63 39.95
C GLN A 274 11.87 -36.66 39.37
N LEU A 275 12.34 -35.56 38.77
CA LEU A 275 13.69 -35.39 38.25
C LEU A 275 14.62 -34.88 39.35
N LYS A 276 15.90 -35.26 39.27
CA LYS A 276 16.93 -34.91 40.24
C LYS A 276 17.92 -33.90 39.67
N LYS A 277 18.13 -32.82 40.43
CA LYS A 277 19.17 -31.82 40.15
C LYS A 277 20.55 -32.49 40.09
N ASP A 278 21.40 -32.04 39.17
CA ASP A 278 22.77 -32.51 38.92
C ASP A 278 22.88 -33.95 38.40
N THR A 279 21.76 -34.60 38.06
CA THR A 279 21.70 -35.89 37.36
C THR A 279 20.80 -35.80 36.14
N ASP A 280 19.53 -35.48 36.35
CA ASP A 280 18.53 -35.37 35.29
C ASP A 280 18.50 -33.96 34.68
N PHE A 281 18.91 -32.93 35.42
CA PHE A 281 18.98 -31.56 34.91
C PHE A 281 20.07 -30.73 35.59
N GLU A 282 20.58 -29.74 34.87
CA GLU A 282 21.51 -28.73 35.36
C GLU A 282 20.82 -27.37 35.47
N VAL A 283 21.09 -26.64 36.55
CA VAL A 283 20.61 -25.26 36.73
C VAL A 283 21.79 -24.30 36.67
N LYS A 284 21.76 -23.38 35.71
CA LYS A 284 22.75 -22.32 35.58
C LYS A 284 22.19 -21.02 36.14
N GLU A 285 22.37 -20.83 37.44
CA GLU A 285 21.79 -19.70 38.18
C GLU A 285 22.23 -18.33 37.63
N LYS A 286 23.47 -18.21 37.15
CA LYS A 286 23.97 -16.97 36.53
C LYS A 286 23.27 -16.64 35.21
N GLU A 287 22.78 -17.64 34.49
CA GLU A 287 22.14 -17.49 33.18
C GLU A 287 20.61 -17.51 33.28
N HIS A 288 20.06 -17.81 34.47
CA HIS A 288 18.63 -18.07 34.69
C HIS A 288 18.07 -19.16 33.75
N THR A 289 18.85 -20.19 33.48
CA THR A 289 18.47 -21.31 32.60
C THR A 289 18.50 -22.65 33.34
N CYS A 290 17.68 -23.58 32.85
CA CYS A 290 17.62 -24.96 33.28
C CYS A 290 17.63 -25.85 32.04
N HIS A 291 18.46 -26.89 32.03
CA HIS A 291 18.59 -27.80 30.91
C HIS A 291 18.54 -29.25 31.40
N LEU A 292 17.75 -30.09 30.73
CA LEU A 292 17.77 -31.53 30.94
C LEU A 292 19.10 -32.11 30.45
N THR A 293 19.66 -33.07 31.19
CA THR A 293 20.77 -33.90 30.71
C THR A 293 20.24 -34.99 29.76
N GLU A 294 21.11 -35.71 29.06
CA GLU A 294 20.68 -36.85 28.24
C GLU A 294 19.93 -37.92 29.05
N GLU A 295 20.36 -38.16 30.30
CA GLU A 295 19.67 -39.09 31.20
C GLU A 295 18.30 -38.54 31.62
N GLY A 296 18.22 -37.25 31.92
CA GLY A 296 16.97 -36.59 32.27
C GLY A 296 15.95 -36.56 31.14
N VAL A 297 16.39 -36.37 29.90
CA VAL A 297 15.51 -36.45 28.71
C VAL A 297 14.89 -37.85 28.62
N ARG A 298 15.70 -38.92 28.68
CA ARG A 298 15.17 -40.30 28.62
C ARG A 298 14.22 -40.61 29.76
N ARG A 299 14.54 -40.16 30.98
CA ARG A 299 13.70 -40.35 32.16
C ARG A 299 12.38 -39.60 32.01
N ALA A 300 12.41 -38.36 31.54
CA ALA A 300 11.23 -37.54 31.32
C ALA A 300 10.35 -38.12 30.20
N GLU A 301 10.92 -38.62 29.10
CA GLU A 301 10.21 -39.29 28.01
C GLU A 301 9.45 -40.53 28.53
N GLN A 302 10.10 -41.35 29.36
CA GLN A 302 9.47 -42.51 30.00
C GLN A 302 8.32 -42.10 30.93
N LEU A 303 8.49 -41.06 31.75
CA LEU A 303 7.45 -40.56 32.66
C LEU A 303 6.28 -39.91 31.89
N ALA A 304 6.56 -39.24 30.77
CA ALA A 304 5.57 -38.68 29.86
C ALA A 304 4.88 -39.77 29.00
N GLY A 305 5.42 -41.00 28.97
CA GLY A 305 4.88 -42.10 28.18
C GLY A 305 4.97 -41.85 26.68
N VAL A 306 6.02 -41.16 26.24
CA VAL A 306 6.28 -40.87 24.83
C VAL A 306 7.59 -41.52 24.39
N GLU A 307 7.71 -41.85 23.11
CA GLU A 307 8.91 -42.47 22.56
C GLU A 307 10.08 -41.49 22.53
N SER A 308 9.85 -40.28 22.01
CA SER A 308 10.82 -39.19 22.10
C SER A 308 10.19 -37.81 22.04
N PHE A 309 10.79 -36.86 22.75
CA PHE A 309 10.49 -35.43 22.66
C PHE A 309 10.89 -34.82 21.32
N TYR A 310 11.82 -35.41 20.58
CA TYR A 310 12.24 -34.89 19.27
C TYR A 310 11.33 -35.30 18.11
N THR A 311 10.25 -36.05 18.40
CA THR A 311 9.27 -36.45 17.40
C THR A 311 8.15 -35.42 17.29
N ALA A 312 7.67 -35.19 16.06
CA ALA A 312 6.52 -34.31 15.82
C ALA A 312 5.32 -34.70 16.68
N GLY A 313 4.74 -33.73 17.38
CA GLY A 313 3.65 -33.94 18.36
C GLY A 313 4.11 -34.03 19.82
N ASN A 314 5.40 -34.30 20.09
CA ASN A 314 5.95 -34.36 21.46
C ASN A 314 6.94 -33.22 21.77
N MET A 315 7.33 -32.44 20.76
CA MET A 315 8.33 -31.36 20.89
C MET A 315 7.93 -30.25 21.88
N GLU A 316 6.67 -30.19 22.29
CA GLU A 316 6.20 -29.25 23.30
C GLU A 316 6.60 -29.65 24.73
N TRP A 317 6.81 -30.94 25.01
CA TRP A 317 7.05 -31.43 26.38
C TRP A 317 8.22 -30.76 27.10
N PRO A 318 9.38 -30.52 26.46
CA PRO A 318 10.48 -29.79 27.10
C PRO A 318 10.18 -28.30 27.38
N HIS A 319 9.12 -27.73 26.79
CA HIS A 319 8.71 -26.35 26.95
C HIS A 319 7.59 -26.16 28.00
N LEU A 320 6.96 -27.26 28.44
CA LEU A 320 5.89 -27.29 29.45
C LEU A 320 6.45 -27.36 30.87
#